data_AF-A0A6J4L3Z3-F1
#
_entry.id   AF-A0A6J4L3Z3-F1
#
_cell.length_a   1.000
_cell.length_b   1.000
_cell.length_c   1.000
_cell.angle_alpha   90.00
_cell.angle_beta   90.00
_cell.angle_gamma   90.00
#
_symmetry.space_group_name_H-M   'P 1'
#
loop_
_entity.id
_entity.type
_entity.pdbx_description
1 polymer ?
#
loop_
_entity_poly.entity_id
_entity_poly.type
_entity_poly.pdbx_seq_one_letter_code
_entity_poly.pdbx_strand_id
1 'polypeptide(L)'
;MCDLCDHPDLTMDDHLDRVRHLLTSARFVVQSVSGSRTEPELTYTIGLTAHGLPELVVLGVRTDEAAQLVGHWAEYLLDRSLVLPGETLTCGRFVMEAVEVERPEDHLLVAVALYGPEV
;
A
#
# COMPACT_ATOMS: atom_id res chain seq x y z
N MET A 1 -8.34 -1.83 -8.61
CA MET A 1 -9.71 -1.28 -8.58
C MET A 1 -10.01 -0.95 -7.13
N CYS A 2 -10.63 0.20 -6.85
CA CYS A 2 -10.92 0.61 -5.48
C CYS A 2 -12.33 0.12 -5.10
N ASP A 3 -12.42 -0.81 -4.15
CA ASP A 3 -13.69 -1.45 -3.78
C ASP A 3 -14.78 -0.45 -3.33
N LEU A 4 -14.40 0.64 -2.65
CA LEU A 4 -15.30 1.74 -2.28
C LEU A 4 -15.83 2.52 -3.49
N CYS A 5 -15.02 2.64 -4.55
CA CYS A 5 -15.45 3.31 -5.78
C CYS A 5 -16.38 2.42 -6.61
N ASP A 6 -16.19 1.10 -6.54
CA ASP A 6 -17.00 0.14 -7.29
C ASP A 6 -18.35 -0.15 -6.59
N HIS A 7 -18.46 0.13 -5.30
CA HIS A 7 -19.67 -0.08 -4.49
C HIS A 7 -20.03 1.18 -3.69
N PRO A 8 -20.81 2.11 -4.27
CA PRO A 8 -21.12 3.40 -3.64
C PRO A 8 -21.95 3.29 -2.36
N ASP A 9 -22.56 2.13 -2.10
CA ASP A 9 -23.33 1.86 -0.88
C ASP A 9 -22.46 1.38 0.30
N LEU A 10 -21.17 1.06 0.08
CA LEU A 10 -20.25 0.66 1.14
C LEU A 10 -19.79 1.89 1.93
N THR A 11 -19.91 1.81 3.25
CA THR A 11 -19.31 2.83 4.13
C THR A 11 -17.81 2.61 4.29
N MET A 12 -17.10 3.63 4.75
CA MET A 12 -15.68 3.48 5.13
C MET A 12 -15.53 2.43 6.23
N ASP A 13 -16.44 2.39 7.21
CA ASP A 13 -16.40 1.40 8.31
C ASP A 13 -16.54 -0.04 7.78
N ASP A 14 -17.46 -0.28 6.83
CA ASP A 14 -17.62 -1.59 6.19
C ASP A 14 -16.34 -2.02 5.45
N HIS A 15 -15.69 -1.07 4.77
CA HIS A 15 -14.42 -1.33 4.08
C HIS A 15 -13.30 -1.66 5.07
N LEU A 16 -13.20 -0.89 6.16
CA LEU A 16 -12.22 -1.16 7.23
C LEU A 16 -12.43 -2.54 7.84
N ASP A 17 -13.67 -2.93 8.14
CA ASP A 17 -13.99 -4.24 8.69
C ASP A 17 -13.65 -5.38 7.72
N ARG A 18 -13.88 -5.18 6.42
CA ARG A 18 -13.46 -6.14 5.39
C ARG A 18 -11.96 -6.28 5.32
N VAL A 19 -11.21 -5.17 5.33
CA VAL A 19 -9.74 -5.21 5.33
C VAL A 19 -9.21 -5.89 6.60
N ARG A 20 -9.76 -5.58 7.77
CA ARG A 20 -9.45 -6.28 9.04
C ARG A 20 -9.69 -7.78 8.90
N HIS A 21 -10.82 -8.18 8.31
CA HIS A 21 -11.13 -9.59 8.11
C HIS A 21 -10.11 -10.28 7.19
N LEU A 22 -9.71 -9.66 6.09
CA LEU A 22 -8.68 -10.20 5.19
C LEU A 22 -7.34 -10.41 5.93
N LEU A 23 -6.94 -9.43 6.74
CA LEU A 23 -5.71 -9.47 7.55
C LEU A 23 -5.69 -10.56 8.62
N THR A 24 -6.83 -11.20 8.94
CA THR A 24 -6.84 -12.37 9.83
C THR A 24 -6.19 -13.60 9.19
N SER A 25 -6.07 -13.63 7.87
CA SER A 25 -5.57 -14.78 7.10
C SER A 25 -4.44 -14.43 6.13
N ALA A 26 -4.23 -13.14 5.83
CA ALA A 26 -3.15 -12.63 5.00
C ALA A 26 -2.13 -11.86 5.85
N ARG A 27 -0.85 -11.90 5.45
CA ARG A 27 0.22 -11.13 6.12
C ARG A 27 0.06 -9.62 5.89
N PHE A 28 -0.45 -9.25 4.73
CA PHE A 28 -0.77 -7.89 4.31
C PHE A 28 -1.86 -7.95 3.21
N VAL A 29 -2.45 -6.80 2.92
CA VAL A 29 -3.38 -6.56 1.81
C VAL A 29 -2.81 -5.46 0.92
N VAL A 30 -3.10 -5.50 -0.37
CA VAL A 30 -2.74 -4.42 -1.32
C VAL A 30 -3.99 -3.62 -1.64
N GLN A 31 -3.91 -2.29 -1.46
CA GLN A 31 -4.96 -1.35 -1.83
C GLN A 31 -4.49 -0.50 -3.00
N SER A 32 -5.27 -0.52 -4.08
CA SER A 32 -5.09 0.38 -5.22
C SER A 32 -6.16 1.46 -5.21
N VAL A 33 -5.75 2.71 -5.42
CA VAL A 33 -6.62 3.87 -5.57
C VAL A 33 -6.43 4.42 -6.98
N SER A 34 -7.54 4.48 -7.70
CA SER A 34 -7.57 5.07 -9.03
C SER A 34 -7.23 6.56 -8.95
N GLY A 35 -6.34 7.01 -9.83
CA GLY A 35 -6.02 8.41 -9.96
C GLY A 35 -7.14 9.21 -10.60
N SER A 36 -6.94 10.52 -10.66
CA SER A 36 -7.79 11.46 -11.38
C SER A 36 -6.97 12.19 -12.45
N ARG A 37 -7.56 13.20 -13.10
CA ARG A 37 -6.80 14.04 -14.04
C ARG A 37 -5.68 14.84 -13.35
N THR A 38 -5.81 15.08 -12.04
CA THR A 38 -4.89 15.91 -11.26
C THR A 38 -4.10 15.13 -10.22
N GLU A 39 -4.47 13.88 -9.96
CA GLU A 39 -3.86 13.04 -8.93
C GLU A 39 -3.40 11.71 -9.55
N PRO A 40 -2.17 11.25 -9.25
CA PRO A 40 -1.66 9.99 -9.78
C PRO A 40 -2.42 8.79 -9.20
N GLU A 41 -2.44 7.69 -9.95
CA GLU A 41 -2.76 6.38 -9.37
C GLU A 41 -1.76 6.07 -8.25
N LEU A 42 -2.27 5.48 -7.17
CA LEU A 42 -1.43 5.01 -6.07
C LEU A 42 -1.82 3.60 -5.67
N THR A 43 -0.85 2.81 -5.23
CA THR A 43 -1.07 1.48 -4.69
C THR A 43 -0.16 1.27 -3.51
N TYR A 44 -0.71 0.80 -2.40
CA TYR A 44 0.00 0.66 -1.15
C TYR A 44 -0.37 -0.62 -0.41
N THR A 45 0.48 -1.01 0.54
CA THR A 45 0.25 -2.15 1.43
C THR A 45 -0.51 -1.74 2.68
N ILE A 46 -1.22 -2.68 3.27
CA ILE A 46 -1.88 -2.55 4.57
C ILE A 46 -1.54 -3.81 5.36
N GLY A 47 -0.96 -3.66 6.55
CA GLY A 47 -0.68 -4.76 7.48
C GLY A 47 0.80 -5.00 7.74
N LEU A 48 1.73 -4.40 7.00
CA LEU A 48 3.15 -4.50 7.30
C LEU A 48 3.49 -3.88 8.66
N THR A 49 2.78 -2.82 9.05
CA THR A 49 2.95 -2.16 10.36
C THR A 49 2.72 -3.13 11.52
N ALA A 50 1.79 -4.09 11.38
CA ALA A 50 1.54 -5.11 12.41
C ALA A 50 2.73 -6.06 12.62
N HIS A 51 3.65 -6.14 11.65
CA HIS A 51 4.91 -6.91 11.74
C HIS A 51 6.11 -6.03 12.11
N GLY A 52 5.89 -4.75 12.45
CA GLY A 52 6.95 -3.79 12.74
C GLY A 52 7.72 -3.32 11.50
N LEU A 53 7.09 -3.39 10.33
CA LEU A 53 7.65 -2.97 9.05
C LEU A 53 6.88 -1.76 8.49
N PRO A 54 7.52 -0.87 7.72
CA PRO A 54 6.83 0.25 7.10
C PRO A 54 5.87 -0.23 6.00
N GLU A 55 4.76 0.48 5.82
CA GLU A 55 3.94 0.28 4.63
C GLU A 55 4.64 0.80 3.37
N LEU A 56 4.42 0.13 2.24
CA LEU A 56 4.98 0.50 0.95
C LEU A 56 3.93 1.20 0.09
N VAL A 57 4.32 2.23 -0.64
CA VAL A 57 3.47 2.91 -1.62
C VAL A 57 4.22 3.13 -2.94
N VAL A 58 3.51 2.93 -4.06
CA VAL A 58 3.97 3.27 -5.41
C VAL A 58 2.98 4.26 -6.01
N LEU A 59 3.51 5.35 -6.57
CA LEU A 59 2.77 6.44 -7.21
C LEU A 59 3.05 6.48 -8.72
N GLY A 60 2.04 6.79 -9.52
CA GLY A 60 2.20 7.06 -10.96
C GLY A 60 2.48 5.83 -11.83
N VAL A 61 2.35 4.63 -11.26
CA VAL A 61 2.41 3.36 -11.98
C VAL A 61 0.99 2.79 -12.07
N ARG A 62 0.65 2.15 -13.19
CA ARG A 62 -0.66 1.53 -13.37
C ARG A 62 -0.94 0.53 -12.26
N THR A 63 -2.15 0.59 -11.69
CA THR A 63 -2.52 -0.19 -10.49
C THR A 63 -2.21 -1.69 -10.55
N ASP A 64 -2.29 -2.34 -11.72
CA ASP A 64 -1.98 -3.75 -11.90
C ASP A 64 -0.47 -4.06 -11.78
N GLU A 65 0.36 -3.18 -12.29
CA GLU A 65 1.82 -3.28 -12.20
C GLU A 65 2.31 -2.82 -10.82
N ALA A 66 1.70 -1.76 -10.28
CA ALA A 66 1.98 -1.26 -8.95
C ALA A 66 1.66 -2.30 -7.87
N ALA A 67 0.54 -3.02 -7.99
CA ALA A 67 0.17 -4.09 -7.06
C ALA A 67 1.18 -5.23 -7.05
N GLN A 68 1.72 -5.61 -8.21
CA GLN A 68 2.79 -6.61 -8.31
C GLN A 68 4.08 -6.13 -7.67
N LEU A 69 4.45 -4.86 -7.88
CA LEU A 69 5.65 -4.26 -7.30
C LEU A 69 5.57 -4.20 -5.77
N VAL A 70 4.50 -3.63 -5.22
CA VAL A 70 4.37 -3.53 -3.76
C VAL A 70 4.21 -4.89 -3.12
N GLY A 71 3.50 -5.83 -3.74
CA GLY A 71 3.36 -7.19 -3.23
C GLY A 71 4.70 -7.93 -3.19
N HIS A 72 5.52 -7.78 -4.24
CA HIS A 72 6.86 -8.36 -4.27
C HIS A 72 7.76 -7.81 -3.15
N TRP A 73 7.81 -6.48 -3.01
CA TRP A 73 8.66 -5.85 -1.99
C TRP A 73 8.13 -6.04 -0.57
N ALA A 74 6.81 -6.15 -0.39
CA ALA A 74 6.21 -6.51 0.89
C ALA A 74 6.69 -7.88 1.36
N GLU A 75 6.61 -8.91 0.50
CA GLU A 75 7.13 -10.24 0.82
C GLU A 75 8.65 -10.22 1.05
N TYR A 76 9.39 -9.39 0.32
CA TYR A 76 10.82 -9.19 0.57
C TYR A 76 11.12 -8.62 1.97
N LEU A 77 10.42 -7.55 2.38
CA LEU A 77 10.57 -6.95 3.71
C LEU A 77 10.27 -7.97 4.81
N LEU A 78 9.21 -8.72 4.59
CA LEU A 78 8.68 -9.72 5.49
C LEU A 78 9.60 -10.94 5.69
N ASP A 79 10.34 -11.35 4.66
CA ASP A 79 11.15 -12.57 4.67
C ASP A 79 12.66 -12.32 4.73
N ARG A 80 13.14 -11.13 4.35
CA ARG A 80 14.56 -10.89 4.06
C ARG A 80 15.16 -9.72 4.82
N SER A 81 14.77 -8.49 4.49
CA SER A 81 15.43 -7.29 4.99
C SER A 81 14.60 -6.05 4.72
N LEU A 82 14.83 -5.02 5.52
CA LEU A 82 14.35 -3.67 5.25
C LEU A 82 14.88 -3.13 3.92
N VAL A 83 14.07 -2.27 3.32
CA VAL A 83 14.43 -1.34 2.25
C VAL A 83 14.68 0.01 2.92
N LEU A 84 15.82 0.63 2.64
CA LEU A 84 16.20 1.90 3.25
C LEU A 84 15.97 3.07 2.28
N PRO A 85 15.60 4.27 2.78
CA PRO A 85 15.54 5.47 1.94
C PRO A 85 16.86 5.73 1.20
N GLY A 86 16.75 6.09 -0.08
CA GLY A 86 17.87 6.30 -1.00
C GLY A 86 18.37 5.04 -1.72
N GLU A 87 17.84 3.86 -1.41
CA GLU A 87 18.19 2.64 -2.14
C GLU A 87 17.56 2.62 -3.53
N THR A 88 18.35 2.24 -4.55
CA THR A 88 17.83 1.90 -5.88
C THR A 88 17.34 0.46 -5.88
N LEU A 89 16.05 0.29 -6.14
CA LEU A 89 15.39 -1.00 -6.26
C LEU A 89 15.20 -1.38 -7.72
N THR A 90 15.39 -2.66 -8.03
CA THR A 90 15.11 -3.19 -9.38
C THR A 90 14.13 -4.33 -9.29
N CYS A 91 13.09 -4.30 -10.13
CA CYS A 91 12.10 -5.36 -10.21
C CYS A 91 11.60 -5.48 -11.66
N GLY A 92 12.10 -6.50 -12.36
CA GLY A 92 11.86 -6.67 -13.78
C GLY A 92 12.36 -5.47 -14.59
N ARG A 93 11.45 -4.76 -15.25
CA ARG A 93 11.78 -3.56 -16.05
C ARG A 93 11.78 -2.26 -15.25
N PHE A 94 11.34 -2.30 -14.00
CA PHE A 94 11.24 -1.12 -13.15
C PHE A 94 12.55 -0.89 -12.41
N VAL A 95 13.01 0.37 -12.46
CA VAL A 95 14.04 0.91 -11.58
C VAL A 95 13.35 1.96 -10.73
N MET A 96 13.40 1.79 -9.42
CA MET A 96 12.71 2.62 -8.44
C MET A 96 13.72 3.13 -7.42
N GLU A 97 13.39 4.23 -6.77
CA GLU A 97 14.13 4.72 -5.61
C GLU A 97 13.22 4.61 -4.39
N ALA A 98 13.74 4.05 -3.31
CA ALA A 98 13.05 4.05 -2.03
C ALA A 98 13.13 5.45 -1.42
N VAL A 99 11.97 6.04 -1.13
CA VAL A 99 11.88 7.35 -0.48
C VAL A 99 11.03 7.24 0.77
N GLU A 100 11.44 7.93 1.83
CA GLU A 100 10.61 8.07 3.02
C GLU A 100 9.44 9.01 2.73
N VAL A 101 8.25 8.63 3.17
CA VAL A 101 7.03 9.42 2.98
C VAL A 101 6.76 10.21 4.26
N GLU A 102 6.95 11.54 4.19
CA GLU A 102 6.83 12.42 5.37
C GLU A 102 5.41 12.47 5.94
N ARG A 103 4.38 12.34 5.08
CA ARG A 103 2.97 12.49 5.44
C ARG A 103 2.14 11.30 4.93
N PRO A 104 2.24 10.13 5.57
CA PRO A 104 1.52 8.93 5.12
C PRO A 104 0.00 9.11 5.14
N GLU A 105 -0.54 9.99 5.99
CA GLU A 105 -1.98 10.27 6.07
C GLU A 105 -2.58 10.86 4.79
N ASP A 106 -1.76 11.50 3.94
CA ASP A 106 -2.21 12.05 2.67
C ASP A 106 -2.38 10.96 1.58
N HIS A 107 -1.90 9.73 1.83
CA HIS A 107 -1.80 8.67 0.82
C HIS A 107 -2.33 7.30 1.28
N LEU A 108 -2.10 6.92 2.54
CA LEU A 108 -2.31 5.57 3.09
C LEU A 108 -3.55 5.51 3.99
N LEU A 109 -4.67 6.09 3.53
CA LEU A 109 -5.88 6.31 4.35
C LEU A 109 -6.32 5.09 5.17
N VAL A 110 -6.36 3.91 4.56
CA VAL A 110 -6.82 2.68 5.24
C VAL A 110 -5.79 2.18 6.24
N ALA A 111 -4.50 2.21 5.90
CA ALA A 111 -3.45 1.77 6.83
C ALA A 111 -3.39 2.71 8.05
N VAL A 112 -3.47 4.02 7.83
CA VAL A 112 -3.51 5.03 8.91
C VAL A 112 -4.74 4.86 9.79
N ALA A 113 -5.90 4.56 9.22
CA ALA A 113 -7.11 4.30 9.99
C ALA A 113 -7.01 3.04 10.88
N LEU A 114 -6.20 2.04 10.48
CA LEU A 114 -6.03 0.79 11.23
C LEU A 114 -4.89 0.84 12.25
N TYR A 115 -3.78 1.51 11.92
CA TYR A 115 -2.54 1.44 12.69
C TYR A 115 -2.05 2.80 13.24
N GLY A 116 -2.67 3.91 12.83
CA GLY A 116 -2.28 5.26 13.23
C GLY A 116 -1.33 5.95 12.24
N PRO A 117 -0.88 7.18 12.55
CA PRO A 117 -0.07 7.98 11.62
C PRO A 117 1.40 7.56 11.52
N GLU A 118 1.85 6.57 12.30
CA GLU A 118 3.24 6.08 12.35
C GLU A 118 3.50 4.88 11.40
N VAL A 119 2.60 4.66 10.42
CA VAL A 119 2.67 3.56 9.44
C VAL A 119 3.85 3.63 8.48
#